data_AF-A0A959HL55-F1
#
_entry.id   AF-A0A959HL55-F1
#
_cell.length_a   1.000
_cell.length_b   1.000
_cell.length_c   1.000
_cell.angle_alpha   90.00
_cell.angle_beta   90.00
_cell.angle_gamma   90.00
#
_symmetry.space_group_name_H-M   'P 1'
#
loop_
_entity.id
_entity.type
_entity.pdbx_description
1 polymer ?
#
loop_
_entity_poly.entity_id
_entity_poly.type
_entity_poly.pdbx_seq_one_letter_code
_entity_poly.pdbx_strand_id
1 'polypeptide(L)'
;MDLPEATIFVTGANEWRSFDTWPPENATPQKLYFQPAGGLSFEPPTAKNSYDEYVSDPLKPVPYTEDVHLRRTREYMTDDQRFAARRPDVVVYETPVLEEDITFAGPLAANLFVST
;
A
#
# COMPACT_ATOMS: atom_id res chain seq x y z
N MET A 1 31.44 -9.67 -17.51
CA MET A 1 31.09 -8.56 -16.60
C MET A 1 30.19 -9.18 -15.56
N ASP A 2 30.62 -9.16 -14.30
CA ASP A 2 29.84 -9.72 -13.19
C ASP A 2 28.86 -8.62 -12.77
N LEU A 3 27.56 -8.83 -13.02
CA LEU A 3 26.50 -7.85 -12.76
C LEU A 3 25.52 -8.48 -11.77
N PRO A 4 25.01 -7.69 -10.79
CA PRO A 4 23.99 -8.18 -9.87
C PRO A 4 22.70 -8.52 -10.63
N GLU A 5 21.91 -9.46 -10.10
CA GLU A 5 20.61 -9.81 -10.67
C GLU A 5 19.67 -8.60 -10.71
N ALA A 6 19.66 -7.81 -9.63
CA ALA A 6 18.85 -6.60 -9.55
C ALA A 6 19.63 -5.41 -8.98
N THR A 7 19.40 -4.23 -9.55
CA THR A 7 19.82 -2.94 -8.98
C THR A 7 18.58 -2.09 -8.82
N ILE A 8 18.21 -1.79 -7.57
CA ILE A 8 16.92 -1.20 -7.21
C ILE A 8 17.16 0.06 -6.40
N PHE A 9 16.38 1.09 -6.72
CA PHE A 9 16.34 2.32 -5.95
C PHE A 9 15.39 2.15 -4.76
N VAL A 10 15.94 2.16 -3.54
CA VAL A 10 15.17 2.03 -2.30
C VAL A 10 14.61 3.39 -1.93
N THR A 11 13.33 3.62 -2.20
CA THR A 11 12.70 4.95 -2.14
C THR A 11 12.66 5.57 -0.75
N GLY A 12 12.51 4.78 0.32
CA GLY A 12 12.53 5.29 1.70
C GLY A 12 13.93 5.74 2.16
N ALA A 13 14.96 4.96 1.82
CA ALA A 13 16.36 5.27 2.15
C ALA A 13 17.02 6.23 1.14
N ASN A 14 16.39 6.45 -0.02
CA ASN A 14 16.84 7.33 -1.10
C ASN A 14 18.22 6.95 -1.67
N GLU A 15 18.45 5.65 -1.89
CA GLU A 15 19.73 5.12 -2.38
C GLU A 15 19.55 3.94 -3.35
N TRP A 16 20.55 3.75 -4.21
CA TRP A 16 20.64 2.56 -5.05
C TRP A 16 21.25 1.40 -4.27
N ARG A 17 20.62 0.22 -4.32
CA ARG A 17 21.16 -1.03 -3.78
C ARG A 17 21.20 -2.10 -4.84
N SER A 18 22.25 -2.92 -4.79
CA SER A 18 22.44 -4.09 -5.65
C SER A 18 22.11 -5.37 -4.88
N PHE A 19 21.49 -6.33 -5.58
CA PHE A 19 21.07 -7.61 -5.03
C PHE A 19 21.51 -8.73 -5.98
N ASP A 20 22.18 -9.73 -5.44
CA ASP A 20 22.63 -10.90 -6.22
C ASP A 20 21.48 -11.86 -6.54
N THR A 21 20.40 -11.82 -5.74
CA THR A 21 19.14 -12.57 -5.94
C THR A 21 17.95 -11.64 -5.68
N TRP A 22 16.89 -11.69 -6.49
CA TRP A 22 15.65 -10.93 -6.26
C TRP A 22 14.39 -11.82 -6.25
N PRO A 23 13.51 -11.72 -5.22
CA PRO A 23 13.63 -10.90 -4.02
C PRO A 23 14.85 -11.27 -3.14
N PRO A 24 15.29 -10.38 -2.23
CA PRO A 24 16.47 -10.64 -1.41
C PRO A 24 16.29 -11.91 -0.57
N GLU A 25 17.30 -12.77 -0.47
CA GLU A 25 17.19 -14.08 0.21
C GLU A 25 16.87 -13.95 1.72
N ASN A 26 17.27 -12.84 2.33
CA ASN A 26 16.97 -12.53 3.72
C ASN A 26 15.59 -11.87 3.92
N ALA A 27 14.82 -11.62 2.84
CA ALA A 27 13.47 -11.10 2.95
C ALA A 27 12.54 -12.18 3.51
N THR A 28 11.85 -11.87 4.61
CA THR A 28 10.85 -12.77 5.19
C THR A 28 9.45 -12.32 4.76
N PRO A 29 8.62 -13.18 4.15
CA PRO A 29 7.23 -12.84 3.84
C PRO A 29 6.47 -12.47 5.12
N GLN A 30 5.83 -11.30 5.12
CA GLN A 30 5.03 -10.80 6.24
C GLN A 30 3.60 -10.58 5.81
N LYS A 31 2.66 -10.74 6.76
CA LYS A 31 1.26 -10.39 6.58
C LYS A 31 0.96 -9.13 7.39
N LEU A 32 0.37 -8.13 6.74
CA LEU A 32 -0.18 -6.96 7.38
C LEU A 32 -1.70 -7.07 7.31
N TYR A 33 -2.34 -7.22 8.46
CA TYR A 33 -3.77 -7.47 8.56
C TYR A 33 -4.55 -6.19 8.79
N PHE A 34 -5.72 -6.08 8.13
CA PHE A 34 -6.74 -5.11 8.47
C PHE A 34 -7.27 -5.37 9.87
N GLN A 35 -7.40 -4.30 10.65
CA GLN A 35 -7.94 -4.30 12.01
C GLN A 35 -9.20 -3.42 12.07
N PRO A 36 -10.09 -3.64 13.05
CA PRO A 36 -11.22 -2.76 13.28
C PRO A 36 -10.81 -1.29 13.42
N ALA A 37 -11.74 -0.38 13.09
CA ALA A 37 -11.55 1.06 13.18
C ALA A 37 -10.37 1.61 12.34
N GLY A 38 -10.11 1.01 11.17
CA GLY A 38 -9.10 1.52 10.24
C GLY A 38 -7.65 1.22 10.64
N GLY A 39 -7.41 0.23 11.49
CA GLY A 39 -6.05 -0.13 11.90
C GLY A 39 -5.37 -1.11 10.95
N LEU A 40 -4.04 -1.12 10.95
CA LEU A 40 -3.18 -2.16 10.40
C LEU A 40 -2.27 -2.73 11.49
N SER A 41 -2.07 -4.04 11.48
CA SER A 41 -1.14 -4.72 12.38
C SER A 41 -0.56 -5.99 11.76
N PHE A 42 0.66 -6.36 12.15
CA PHE A 42 1.27 -7.64 11.78
C PHE A 42 0.68 -8.81 12.58
N GLU A 43 -0.05 -8.53 13.65
CA GLU A 43 -0.80 -9.54 14.42
C GLU A 43 -2.17 -9.80 13.78
N PRO A 44 -2.64 -11.05 13.74
CA PRO A 44 -3.96 -11.35 13.22
C PRO A 44 -5.07 -10.70 14.09
N PRO A 45 -6.18 -10.23 13.47
CA PRO A 45 -7.28 -9.64 14.22
C PRO A 45 -7.94 -10.66 15.15
N THR A 46 -8.25 -10.24 16.38
CA THR A 46 -8.98 -11.07 17.36
C THR A 46 -10.49 -10.93 17.24
N ALA A 47 -10.96 -9.83 16.65
CA ALA A 47 -12.37 -9.59 16.36
C ALA A 47 -12.90 -10.63 15.37
N LYS A 48 -14.08 -11.20 15.68
CA LYS A 48 -14.75 -12.18 14.82
C LYS A 48 -15.86 -11.49 14.03
N ASN A 49 -16.06 -11.90 12.78
CA ASN A 49 -17.13 -11.41 11.90
C ASN A 49 -17.15 -9.87 11.75
N SER A 50 -15.99 -9.23 11.72
CA SER A 50 -15.85 -7.79 11.48
C SER A 50 -15.66 -7.53 9.99
N TYR A 51 -16.22 -6.41 9.53
CA TYR A 51 -16.03 -5.87 8.19
C TYR A 51 -16.16 -4.35 8.25
N ASP A 52 -15.61 -3.67 7.25
CA ASP A 52 -15.90 -2.27 6.97
C ASP A 52 -16.74 -2.22 5.69
N GLU A 53 -17.68 -1.28 5.63
CA GLU A 53 -18.61 -1.14 4.53
C GLU A 53 -18.59 0.29 3.98
N TYR A 54 -18.76 0.41 2.67
CA TYR A 54 -18.92 1.68 1.99
C TYR A 54 -19.84 1.52 0.79
N VAL A 55 -20.48 2.63 0.37
CA VAL A 55 -21.37 2.63 -0.80
C VAL A 55 -20.60 3.13 -2.02
N SER A 56 -20.44 2.27 -3.03
CA SER A 56 -19.89 2.65 -4.32
C SER A 56 -21.00 3.15 -5.25
N ASP A 57 -20.99 4.45 -5.57
CA ASP A 57 -21.95 5.10 -6.48
C ASP A 57 -21.29 5.33 -7.86
N PRO A 58 -21.68 4.59 -8.92
CA PRO A 58 -21.14 4.78 -10.26
C PRO A 58 -21.36 6.18 -10.85
N LEU A 59 -22.34 6.94 -10.35
CA LEU A 59 -22.59 8.33 -10.77
C LEU A 59 -21.65 9.32 -10.07
N LYS A 60 -20.90 8.88 -9.06
CA LYS A 60 -19.94 9.68 -8.28
C LYS A 60 -18.62 8.92 -8.06
N PRO A 61 -17.91 8.53 -9.13
CA PRO A 61 -16.70 7.72 -9.01
C PRO A 61 -15.61 8.44 -8.21
N VAL A 62 -14.75 7.65 -7.56
CA VAL A 62 -13.53 8.15 -6.91
C VAL A 62 -12.56 8.64 -8.00
N PRO A 63 -12.13 9.92 -7.97
CA PRO A 63 -11.11 10.42 -8.89
C PRO A 63 -9.76 9.74 -8.62
N TYR A 64 -8.96 9.50 -9.66
CA TYR A 64 -7.61 8.93 -9.51
C TYR A 64 -6.55 9.96 -9.09
N THR A 65 -6.86 11.26 -9.18
CA THR A 65 -6.06 12.41 -8.71
C THR A 65 -6.99 13.50 -8.17
N GLU A 66 -6.48 14.39 -7.32
CA GLU A 66 -7.25 15.55 -6.79
C GLU A 66 -7.53 16.58 -7.88
N ASP A 67 -6.53 16.85 -8.72
CA ASP A 67 -6.58 17.89 -9.72
C ASP A 67 -7.30 17.47 -11.01
N VAL A 68 -7.88 18.46 -11.69
CA VAL A 68 -8.54 18.30 -12.99
C VAL A 68 -7.54 18.51 -14.12
N HIS A 69 -7.31 17.47 -14.92
CA HIS A 69 -6.36 17.49 -16.03
C HIS A 69 -6.95 16.87 -17.30
N LEU A 70 -6.50 17.36 -18.47
CA LEU A 70 -6.90 16.82 -19.77
C LEU A 70 -6.27 15.44 -20.06
N ARG A 71 -5.14 15.16 -19.41
CA ARG A 71 -4.37 13.91 -19.56
C ARG A 71 -3.81 13.52 -18.20
N ARG A 72 -3.58 12.23 -18.02
CA ARG A 72 -2.89 11.70 -16.85
C ARG A 72 -1.47 12.29 -16.76
N THR A 73 -1.14 12.87 -15.61
CA THR A 73 0.20 13.38 -15.31
C THR A 73 1.19 12.24 -15.19
N ARG A 74 2.49 12.54 -15.27
CA ARG A 74 3.52 11.51 -15.05
C ARG A 74 3.60 11.14 -13.56
N GLU A 75 3.27 12.09 -12.70
CA GLU A 75 3.40 12.06 -11.26
C GLU A 75 2.23 11.38 -10.53
N TYR A 76 1.14 11.02 -11.22
CA TYR A 76 -0.11 10.54 -10.60
C TYR A 76 0.04 9.36 -9.62
N MET A 77 1.08 8.54 -9.76
CA MET A 77 1.35 7.40 -8.85
C MET A 77 2.01 7.81 -7.53
N THR A 78 2.51 9.04 -7.45
CA THR A 78 3.17 9.62 -6.28
C THR A 78 2.38 10.79 -5.68
N ASP A 79 1.19 11.06 -6.21
CA ASP A 79 0.31 12.10 -5.71
C ASP A 79 -0.21 11.78 -4.31
N ASP A 80 -0.43 12.83 -3.54
CA ASP A 80 -0.99 12.75 -2.20
C ASP A 80 -2.43 12.22 -2.23
N GLN A 81 -2.68 11.11 -1.54
CA GLN A 81 -3.98 10.44 -1.51
C GLN A 81 -4.95 11.00 -0.45
N ARG A 82 -4.59 12.07 0.29
CA ARG A 82 -5.46 12.68 1.31
C ARG A 82 -6.80 13.17 0.76
N PHE A 83 -6.91 13.49 -0.54
CA PHE A 83 -8.19 13.84 -1.16
C PHE A 83 -9.16 12.65 -1.21
N ALA A 84 -8.66 11.45 -1.54
CA ALA A 84 -9.45 10.22 -1.60
C ALA A 84 -9.83 9.77 -0.18
N ALA A 85 -8.90 9.87 0.78
CA ALA A 85 -9.09 9.45 2.17
C ALA A 85 -10.23 10.18 2.91
N ARG A 86 -10.69 11.33 2.42
CA ARG A 86 -11.81 12.09 3.02
C ARG A 86 -13.18 11.66 2.50
N ARG A 87 -13.23 10.80 1.49
CA ARG A 87 -14.47 10.38 0.86
C ARG A 87 -15.16 9.26 1.65
N PRO A 88 -16.50 9.19 1.64
CA PRO A 88 -17.23 8.12 2.32
C PRO A 88 -17.19 6.77 1.58
N ASP A 89 -16.74 6.75 0.33
CA ASP A 89 -16.63 5.56 -0.54
C ASP A 89 -15.17 5.09 -0.71
N VAL A 90 -14.29 5.47 0.22
CA VAL A 90 -12.90 5.02 0.32
C VAL A 90 -12.63 4.60 1.76
N VAL A 91 -12.33 3.32 1.98
CA VAL A 91 -11.93 2.82 3.31
C VAL A 91 -10.42 2.98 3.47
N VAL A 92 -9.99 3.55 4.60
CA VAL A 92 -8.59 3.85 4.90
C VAL A 92 -8.14 3.01 6.08
N TYR A 93 -6.93 2.45 5.96
CA TYR A 93 -6.26 1.73 7.04
C TYR A 93 -4.85 2.24 7.24
N GLU A 94 -4.42 2.37 8.49
CA GLU A 94 -3.09 2.84 8.85
C GLU A 94 -2.50 2.07 10.05
N THR A 95 -1.18 1.94 10.10
CA THR A 95 -0.50 1.49 11.31
C THR A 95 -0.46 2.63 12.32
N PRO A 96 -0.18 2.34 13.61
CA PRO A 96 0.40 3.35 14.49
C PRO A 96 1.67 3.94 13.88
N VAL A 97 2.10 5.09 14.40
CA VAL A 97 3.41 5.67 14.07
C VAL A 97 4.49 4.61 14.28
N LEU A 98 5.31 4.37 13.27
CA LEU A 98 6.39 3.40 13.34
C LEU A 98 7.46 3.87 14.34
N GLU A 99 7.86 2.99 15.24
CA GLU A 99 8.94 3.26 16.21
C GLU A 99 10.33 2.85 15.68
N GLU A 100 10.35 2.03 14.63
CA GLU A 100 11.55 1.51 13.98
C GLU A 100 11.38 1.53 12.45
N ASP A 101 12.50 1.59 11.74
CA ASP A 101 12.52 1.55 10.28
C ASP A 101 12.10 0.18 9.75
N ILE A 102 11.20 0.15 8.76
CA ILE A 102 10.78 -1.08 8.08
C ILE A 102 11.13 -0.98 6.60
N THR A 103 11.77 -2.03 6.07
CA THR A 103 12.06 -2.15 4.62
C THR A 103 11.22 -3.28 4.03
N PHE A 104 10.42 -2.96 3.01
CA PHE A 104 9.74 -3.94 2.17
C PHE A 104 10.50 -4.09 0.85
N ALA A 105 10.91 -5.33 0.53
CA ALA A 105 11.62 -5.65 -0.70
C ALA A 105 11.06 -6.94 -1.29
N GLY A 106 10.48 -6.85 -2.49
CA GLY A 106 9.86 -7.98 -3.19
C GLY A 106 8.41 -7.70 -3.59
N PRO A 107 7.67 -8.75 -4.00
CA PRO A 107 6.29 -8.62 -4.43
C PRO A 107 5.35 -8.27 -3.27
N LEU A 108 4.38 -7.39 -3.54
CA LEU A 108 3.27 -7.05 -2.65
C LEU A 108 1.97 -7.61 -3.25
N ALA A 109 1.19 -8.34 -2.46
CA ALA A 109 -0.08 -8.90 -2.87
C ALA A 109 -1.18 -8.52 -1.87
N ALA A 110 -2.35 -8.14 -2.38
CA ALA A 110 -3.54 -7.91 -1.56
C ALA A 110 -4.35 -9.22 -1.47
N ASN A 111 -4.60 -9.69 -0.26
CA ASN A 111 -5.47 -10.85 0.00
C ASN A 111 -6.80 -10.35 0.59
N LEU A 112 -7.79 -10.12 -0.27
CA LEU A 112 -9.04 -9.46 0.08
C LEU A 112 -10.21 -10.45 0.17
N PHE A 113 -11.01 -10.31 1.22
CA PHE A 113 -12.28 -11.00 1.40
C PHE A 113 -13.39 -9.97 1.23
N VAL A 114 -14.12 -10.03 0.11
CA VAL A 114 -15.06 -8.97 -0.30
C VAL A 114 -16.43 -9.53 -0.70
N SER A 115 -17.46 -8.70 -0.54
CA SER A 115 -18.82 -8.94 -1.02
C SER A 115 -19.37 -7.64 -1.63
N THR A 116 -20.29 -7.74 -2.59
CA THR A 116 -20.95 -6.60 -3.25
C THR A 116 -22.41 -6.90 -3.55
#